data_AF-A0A8X6IF55-F1
#
_entry.id   AF-A0A8X6IF55-F1
#
_cell.length_a   1.000
_cell.length_b   1.000
_cell.length_c   1.000
_cell.angle_alpha   90.00
_cell.angle_beta   90.00
_cell.angle_gamma   90.00
#
_symmetry.space_group_name_H-M   'P 1'
#
loop_
_entity.id
_entity.type
_entity.pdbx_description
1 polymer ?
#
loop_
_entity_poly.entity_id
_entity_poly.type
_entity_poly.pdbx_seq_one_letter_code
_entity_poly.pdbx_strand_id
1 'polypeptide(L)'
;MIMSVSARSWNIVKPHIPLIKFRKGGKDVPGVNQKISSGSQTLGVSPSRSQKKSGIDESELPAKYSRKSLSQIEIEFIERGGPE
;
A
#
# COMPACT_ATOMS: atom_id res chain seq x y z
N MET A 1 49.50 -40.39 -27.57
CA MET A 1 49.06 -39.32 -26.65
C MET A 1 47.55 -39.44 -26.50
N ILE A 2 47.05 -39.89 -25.34
CA ILE A 2 45.60 -40.13 -25.12
C ILE A 2 45.12 -38.97 -24.24
N MET A 3 44.14 -38.21 -24.75
CA MET A 3 43.62 -37.01 -24.10
C MET A 3 42.53 -37.43 -23.09
N SER A 4 42.76 -37.21 -21.80
CA SER A 4 41.78 -37.47 -20.74
C SER A 4 40.77 -36.33 -20.68
N VAL A 5 39.47 -36.64 -20.83
CA VAL A 5 38.38 -35.68 -20.69
C VAL A 5 37.78 -35.83 -19.30
N SER A 6 38.03 -34.84 -18.43
CA SER A 6 37.38 -34.75 -17.12
C SER A 6 35.97 -34.21 -17.29
N ALA A 7 34.95 -35.03 -17.01
CA ALA A 7 33.55 -34.61 -17.04
C ALA A 7 33.23 -33.80 -15.77
N ARG A 8 32.75 -32.56 -15.95
CA ARG A 8 32.27 -31.72 -14.84
C ARG A 8 30.88 -32.20 -14.43
N SER A 9 30.73 -32.75 -13.24
CA SER A 9 29.42 -33.08 -12.67
C SER A 9 28.74 -31.83 -12.13
N TRP A 10 27.63 -31.40 -12.75
CA TRP A 10 26.79 -30.32 -12.24
C TRP A 10 25.88 -30.88 -11.13
N ASN A 11 26.23 -30.62 -9.87
CA ASN A 11 25.31 -30.93 -8.77
C ASN A 11 24.16 -29.92 -8.80
N ILE A 12 22.96 -30.40 -9.13
CA ILE A 12 21.73 -29.61 -9.10
C ILE A 12 21.38 -29.35 -7.64
N VAL A 13 21.69 -28.15 -7.15
CA VAL A 13 21.24 -27.69 -5.83
C VAL A 13 19.77 -27.32 -5.96
N LYS A 14 18.91 -28.05 -5.23
CA LYS A 14 17.48 -27.72 -5.18
C LYS A 14 17.32 -26.29 -4.63
N PRO A 15 16.59 -25.39 -5.32
CA PRO A 15 16.39 -24.04 -4.83
C PRO A 15 15.61 -24.09 -3.51
N HIS A 16 16.24 -23.63 -2.43
CA HIS A 16 15.57 -23.52 -1.14
C HIS A 16 14.70 -22.26 -1.14
N ILE A 17 13.38 -22.45 -1.10
CA ILE A 17 12.41 -21.36 -0.93
C ILE A 17 12.16 -21.23 0.58
N PRO A 18 12.74 -20.23 1.27
CA PRO A 18 12.50 -20.06 2.69
C PRO A 18 11.03 -19.72 2.94
N LEU A 19 10.37 -20.52 3.78
CA LEU A 19 9.02 -20.22 4.24
C LEU A 19 9.08 -19.24 5.41
N ILE A 20 8.26 -18.19 5.35
CA ILE A 20 8.07 -17.25 6.45
C ILE A 20 7.43 -18.00 7.63
N LYS A 21 8.06 -17.95 8.81
CA LYS A 21 7.48 -18.45 10.06
C LYS A 21 6.80 -17.29 10.80
N PHE A 22 5.48 -17.36 10.94
CA PHE A 22 4.75 -16.41 11.80
C PHE A 22 4.94 -16.77 13.27
N ARG A 23 5.08 -15.77 14.13
CA ARG A 23 5.14 -15.98 15.58
C ARG A 23 3.81 -16.58 16.06
N LYS A 24 3.87 -17.67 16.82
CA LYS A 24 2.73 -18.20 17.58
C LYS A 24 2.41 -17.21 18.71
N GLY A 25 1.49 -16.29 18.47
CA GLY A 25 1.14 -15.27 19.46
C GLY A 25 0.29 -14.14 18.89
N GLY A 26 -0.95 -14.46 18.50
CA GLY A 26 -2.04 -13.50 18.65
C GLY A 26 -2.37 -13.45 20.15
N LYS A 27 -2.51 -12.26 20.72
CA LYS A 27 -3.06 -12.15 22.07
C LYS A 27 -4.54 -12.57 21.97
N ASP A 28 -4.95 -13.59 22.71
CA ASP A 28 -6.38 -13.88 22.89
C ASP A 28 -6.98 -12.65 23.58
N VAL A 29 -7.63 -11.77 22.81
CA VAL A 29 -8.44 -10.68 23.35
C VAL A 29 -9.79 -11.29 23.70
N PRO A 30 -10.13 -11.48 24.99
CA PRO A 30 -11.43 -12.02 25.34
C PRO A 30 -12.46 -10.89 25.21
N GLY A 31 -13.41 -11.07 24.30
CA GLY A 31 -14.64 -10.28 24.27
C GLY A 31 -14.69 -9.15 23.26
N VAL A 32 -14.90 -9.48 21.98
CA VAL A 32 -15.70 -8.61 21.10
C VAL A 32 -16.62 -9.52 20.28
N ASN A 33 -17.87 -9.57 20.73
CA ASN A 33 -18.99 -10.14 19.99
C ASN A 33 -19.13 -9.31 18.70
N GLN A 34 -18.73 -9.87 17.55
CA GLN A 34 -18.76 -9.17 16.27
C GLN A 34 -20.22 -9.03 15.80
N LYS A 35 -20.82 -7.86 16.07
CA LYS A 35 -21.95 -7.41 15.25
C LYS A 35 -21.44 -7.13 13.84
N ILE A 36 -22.05 -7.83 12.89
CA ILE A 36 -21.92 -7.62 11.46
C ILE A 36 -22.38 -6.19 11.15
N SER A 37 -21.44 -5.30 10.87
CA SER A 37 -21.73 -4.06 10.13
C SER A 37 -21.18 -4.25 8.72
N SER A 38 -22.11 -4.44 7.79
CA SER A 38 -21.91 -4.33 6.34
C SER A 38 -21.21 -3.02 6.02
N GLY A 39 -19.91 -3.09 5.78
CA GLY A 39 -19.07 -1.99 5.36
C GLY A 39 -17.98 -2.56 4.49
N SER A 40 -18.23 -2.60 3.18
CA SER A 40 -17.18 -2.78 2.19
C SER A 40 -16.10 -1.72 2.45
N GLN A 41 -14.87 -2.15 2.77
CA GLN A 41 -13.64 -1.57 2.23
C GLN A 41 -12.37 -2.29 2.70
N THR A 42 -11.61 -2.66 1.66
CA THR A 42 -10.15 -2.74 1.52
C THR A 42 -9.34 -3.78 2.30
N LEU A 43 -8.53 -4.46 1.50
CA LEU A 43 -7.55 -5.48 1.85
C LEU A 43 -6.53 -4.96 2.87
N GLY A 44 -6.49 -5.64 4.02
CA GLY A 44 -5.30 -5.94 4.83
C GLY A 44 -4.14 -4.94 4.83
N VAL A 45 -4.25 -3.87 5.62
CA VAL A 45 -3.09 -3.21 6.23
C VAL A 45 -3.39 -3.06 7.72
N SER A 46 -2.52 -3.61 8.56
CA SER A 46 -2.56 -3.48 10.01
C SER A 46 -2.79 -2.02 10.43
N PRO A 47 -3.73 -1.70 11.34
CA PRO A 47 -3.88 -0.35 11.83
C PRO A 47 -2.72 -0.06 12.79
N SER A 48 -1.55 0.26 12.24
CA SER A 48 -0.68 1.20 12.93
C SER A 48 -1.57 2.41 13.18
N ARG A 49 -1.84 2.70 14.44
CA ARG A 49 -2.53 3.90 14.90
C ARG A 49 -1.65 5.10 14.59
N SER A 50 -1.47 5.40 13.30
CA SER A 50 -1.08 6.70 12.83
C SER A 50 -2.20 7.60 13.32
N GLN A 51 -1.99 8.23 14.46
CA GLN A 51 -2.84 9.34 14.86
C GLN A 51 -2.87 10.23 13.63
N LYS A 52 -4.04 10.33 12.97
CA LYS A 52 -4.26 11.28 11.90
C LYS A 52 -4.00 12.62 12.57
N LYS A 53 -2.77 13.13 12.51
CA LYS A 53 -2.52 14.54 12.74
C LYS A 53 -3.50 15.22 11.81
N SER A 54 -4.35 16.11 12.34
CA SER A 54 -5.14 16.96 11.46
C SER A 54 -4.15 17.53 10.45
N GLY A 55 -4.45 17.40 9.17
CA GLY A 55 -3.63 18.08 8.16
C GLY A 55 -3.51 19.55 8.53
N ILE A 56 -2.42 20.18 8.12
CA ILE A 56 -2.34 21.65 8.20
C ILE A 56 -3.52 22.24 7.42
N ASP A 57 -4.12 23.29 7.98
CA ASP A 57 -5.22 23.98 7.31
C ASP A 57 -4.69 24.83 6.15
N GLU A 58 -5.54 25.11 5.16
CA GLU A 58 -5.16 25.88 3.96
C GLU A 58 -4.63 27.28 4.31
N SER A 59 -5.13 27.89 5.40
CA SER A 59 -4.65 29.17 5.91
C SER A 59 -3.22 29.12 6.47
N GLU A 60 -2.74 27.94 6.84
CA GLU A 60 -1.39 27.73 7.38
C GLU A 60 -0.39 27.33 6.28
N LEU A 61 -0.86 27.03 5.06
CA LEU A 61 -0.01 26.69 3.93
C LEU A 61 0.80 27.93 3.48
N PRO A 62 2.10 27.78 3.21
CA PRO A 62 2.86 28.81 2.52
C PRO A 62 2.24 29.14 1.16
N ALA A 63 2.34 30.42 0.75
CA ALA A 63 1.74 30.93 -0.48
C ALA A 63 2.10 30.16 -1.76
N LYS A 64 3.26 29.47 -1.80
CA LYS A 64 3.68 28.62 -2.91
C LYS A 64 2.77 27.39 -3.10
N TYR A 65 2.14 26.91 -2.03
CA TYR A 65 1.27 25.73 -2.03
C TYR A 65 -0.21 26.05 -1.95
N SER A 66 -0.58 27.33 -1.76
CA SER A 66 -1.97 27.75 -1.76
C SER A 66 -2.62 27.50 -3.13
N ARG A 67 -3.87 27.02 -3.11
CA ARG A 67 -4.62 26.78 -4.35
C ARG A 67 -4.96 28.09 -5.05
N LYS A 68 -4.97 28.07 -6.39
CA LYS A 68 -5.49 29.20 -7.19
C LYS A 68 -7.02 29.25 -7.09
N SER A 69 -7.59 30.44 -7.09
CA SER A 69 -9.04 30.62 -7.23
C SER A 69 -9.49 30.18 -8.63
N LEU A 70 -10.63 29.50 -8.72
CA LEU A 70 -11.21 29.09 -10.00
C LEU A 70 -11.91 30.28 -10.67
N SER A 71 -11.65 30.47 -11.97
CA SER A 71 -12.39 31.42 -12.80
C SER A 71 -13.75 30.86 -13.22
N GLN A 72 -14.69 31.74 -13.56
CA GLN A 72 -16.04 31.33 -13.99
C GLN A 72 -16.03 30.37 -15.19
N ILE A 73 -15.14 30.63 -16.16
CA ILE A 73 -14.95 29.79 -17.34
C ILE A 73 -14.45 28.39 -16.95
N GLU A 74 -13.51 28.29 -16.01
CA GLU A 74 -13.01 27.00 -15.52
C GLU A 74 -14.09 26.23 -14.76
N ILE A 75 -14.89 26.92 -13.95
CA ILE A 75 -16.04 26.33 -13.25
C ILE A 75 -16.99 25.70 -14.26
N GLU A 76 -17.42 26.47 -15.26
CA GLU A 76 -18.33 25.98 -16.31
C GLU A 76 -17.72 24.82 -17.13
N PHE A 77 -16.42 24.88 -17.43
CA PHE A 77 -15.71 23.81 -18.15
C PHE A 77 -15.66 22.51 -17.34
N ILE A 78 -15.45 22.60 -16.01
CA ILE A 78 -15.49 21.46 -15.10
C ILE A 78 -16.91 20.90 -15.00
N GLU A 79 -17.91 21.77 -14.85
CA GLU A 79 -19.33 21.38 -14.73
C GLU A 79 -19.85 20.73 -16.01
N ARG A 80 -19.43 21.21 -17.19
CA ARG A 80 -19.79 20.64 -18.50
C ARG A 80 -19.01 19.37 -18.83
N GLY A 81 -17.86 19.14 -18.19
CA GLY A 81 -17.04 17.96 -18.40
C GLY A 81 -16.06 18.03 -19.57
N GLY A 82 -15.78 19.24 -20.10
CA GLY A 82 -14.80 19.44 -21.16
C GLY A 82 -15.24 20.33 -22.32
N PRO A 83 -14.44 20.38 -23.40
CA PRO A 83 -14.81 21.00 -24.66
C PRO A 83 -15.75 20.09 -25.46
N GLU A 84 -16.68 20.69 -26.21
CA GLU A 84 -17.53 20.02 -27.20
C GLU A 84 -16.71 19.49 -28.38
#